data_AF-A0A945JMK6-F1
#
_entry.id   AF-A0A945JMK6-F1
#
_cell.length_a   1.000
_cell.length_b   1.000
_cell.length_c   1.000
_cell.angle_alpha   90.00
_cell.angle_beta   90.00
_cell.angle_gamma   90.00
#
_symmetry.space_group_name_H-M   'P 1'
#
loop_
_entity.id
_entity.type
_entity.pdbx_description
1 polymer ?
#
loop_
_entity_poly.entity_id
_entity_poly.type
_entity_poly.pdbx_seq_one_letter_code
_entity_poly.pdbx_strand_id
1 'polypeptide(L)' 'FFNEFTLRLPKPASSVVEKLAWDGVFAGVPATRLYPGRDDLSDLLIVAVTEQNTKAHMDRLCSALEAGL' A
#
# COMPACT_ATOMS: atom_id res chain seq x y z
N PHE A 1 -14.05 0.27 -15.18
CA PHE A 1 -13.76 -0.22 -13.82
C PHE A 1 -12.31 0.05 -13.50
N PHE A 2 -12.00 0.50 -12.29
CA PHE A 2 -10.65 0.74 -11.82
C PHE A 2 -10.43 -0.16 -10.61
N ASN A 3 -9.60 -1.19 -10.78
CA ASN A 3 -9.51 -2.28 -9.81
C ASN A 3 -8.36 -2.07 -8.83
N GLU A 4 -7.28 -1.47 -9.30
CA GLU A 4 -6.07 -1.26 -8.52
C GLU A 4 -5.20 -0.17 -9.13
N PHE A 5 -4.29 0.35 -8.32
CA PHE A 5 -3.20 1.20 -8.76
C PHE A 5 -1.92 0.89 -8.00
N THR A 6 -0.80 1.36 -8.52
CA THR A 6 0.52 1.17 -7.91
C THR A 6 1.11 2.51 -7.50
N LEU A 7 1.63 2.56 -6.28
CA LEU A 7 2.42 3.66 -5.76
C LEU A 7 3.89 3.25 -5.74
N ARG A 8 4.77 4.15 -6.17
CA ARG A 8 6.21 4.04 -5.90
C ARG A 8 6.52 4.81 -4.62
N LEU A 9 7.12 4.14 -3.66
CA LEU A 9 7.44 4.70 -2.35
C LEU A 9 8.93 5.06 -2.27
N PRO A 10 9.35 5.98 -1.38
CA PRO A 10 10.76 6.30 -1.16
C PRO A 10 11.56 5.20 -0.44
N LYS A 11 10.91 4.10 -0.03
CA LYS A 11 11.49 3.00 0.74
C LYS A 11 10.72 1.68 0.50
N PRO A 12 11.22 0.53 0.96
CA PRO A 12 10.58 -0.76 0.70
C PRO A 12 9.11 -0.82 1.13
N ALA A 13 8.23 -1.25 0.22
CA ALA A 13 6.80 -1.33 0.43
C ALA A 13 6.42 -2.35 1.52
N SER A 14 7.21 -3.42 1.71
CA SER A 14 7.02 -4.39 2.79
C SER A 14 7.05 -3.74 4.17
N SER A 15 8.07 -2.92 4.45
CA SER A 15 8.20 -2.23 5.74
C SER A 15 7.07 -1.22 5.97
N VAL A 16 6.59 -0.57 4.91
CA VAL A 16 5.44 0.36 5.01
C VAL A 16 4.15 -0.41 5.31
N VAL A 17 3.89 -1.50 4.59
CA VAL A 17 2.70 -2.34 4.80
C VAL A 17 2.69 -2.95 6.19
N GLU A 18 3.81 -3.47 6.67
CA GLU A 18 3.93 -4.03 8.03
C GLU A 18 3.66 -2.98 9.10
N LYS A 19 4.25 -1.78 8.97
CA LYS A 19 4.01 -0.67 9.89
C LYS A 19 2.54 -0.27 9.93
N LEU A 20 1.93 -0.04 8.77
CA LEU A 20 0.52 0.39 8.69
C LEU A 20 -0.44 -0.71 9.16
N ALA A 21 -0.12 -1.98 8.92
CA ALA A 21 -0.92 -3.10 9.42
C ALA A 21 -0.95 -3.13 10.96
N TRP A 22 0.15 -2.77 11.64
CA TRP A 22 0.20 -2.64 13.09
C TRP A 22 -0.78 -1.58 13.62
N ASP A 23 -0.99 -0.51 12.84
CA ASP A 23 -1.95 0.57 13.12
C ASP A 23 -3.38 0.26 12.62
N GLY A 24 -3.63 -0.99 12.18
CA GLY A 24 -4.92 -1.46 11.66
C GLY A 24 -5.28 -0.91 10.29
N VAL A 25 -4.30 -0.47 9.49
CA VAL A 25 -4.49 0.04 8.13
C VAL A 25 -3.89 -0.94 7.12
N PHE A 26 -4.76 -1.66 6.41
CA PHE A 26 -4.35 -2.57 5.33
C PHE A 26 -4.19 -1.80 4.02
N ALA A 27 -3.01 -1.18 3.84
CA ALA A 27 -2.75 -0.23 2.75
C ALA A 27 -2.67 -0.86 1.35
N GLY A 28 -2.46 -2.16 1.25
CA GLY A 28 -2.24 -2.86 -0.01
C GLY A 28 -1.26 -4.00 0.15
N VAL A 29 -0.61 -4.39 -0.94
CA VAL A 29 0.38 -5.47 -0.96
C VAL A 29 1.69 -5.00 -1.61
N PRO A 30 2.86 -5.38 -1.07
CA PRO A 30 4.13 -5.15 -1.74
C PRO A 30 4.18 -5.91 -3.06
N ALA A 31 4.63 -5.28 -4.15
CA ALA A 31 4.69 -5.93 -5.45
C ALA A 31 5.58 -7.18 -5.45
N THR A 32 6.65 -7.19 -4.66
CA THR A 32 7.55 -8.35 -4.47
C THR A 32 6.83 -9.60 -3.96
N ARG A 33 5.66 -9.46 -3.29
CA ARG A 33 4.83 -10.60 -2.88
C ARG A 33 4.22 -11.33 -4.08
N LEU A 34 3.92 -10.59 -5.15
CA LEU A 34 3.33 -11.13 -6.39
C LEU A 34 4.40 -11.46 -7.44
N TYR A 35 5.56 -10.80 -7.36
CA TYR A 35 6.70 -10.97 -8.27
C TYR A 35 7.95 -11.37 -7.48
N PRO A 36 8.06 -12.63 -7.01
CA PRO A 36 9.20 -13.08 -6.23
C PRO A 36 10.50 -12.96 -7.04
N GLY A 37 11.58 -12.50 -6.40
CA GLY A 37 12.90 -12.31 -7.02
C GLY A 37 13.06 -11.01 -7.83
N ARG A 38 12.06 -10.12 -7.82
CA ARG A 38 12.11 -8.80 -8.48
C ARG A 38 12.38 -7.69 -7.47
N ASP A 39 13.63 -7.60 -7.02
CA ASP A 39 14.07 -6.59 -6.05
C ASP A 39 13.92 -5.15 -6.56
N ASP A 40 13.89 -4.97 -7.89
CA ASP A 40 13.61 -3.70 -8.56
C ASP A 40 12.17 -3.19 -8.36
N LEU A 41 11.28 -4.05 -7.82
CA LEU A 41 9.90 -3.72 -7.47
C LEU A 41 9.69 -3.60 -5.95
N SER A 42 10.77 -3.60 -5.16
CA SER A 42 10.71 -3.58 -3.68
C SER A 42 10.06 -2.32 -3.12
N ASP A 43 10.08 -1.22 -3.86
CA ASP A 43 9.50 0.07 -3.50
C ASP A 43 8.07 0.27 -4.04
N LEU A 44 7.48 -0.75 -4.68
CA LEU A 44 6.13 -0.67 -5.25
C LEU A 44 5.07 -1.26 -4.32
N LEU A 45 4.06 -0.45 -4.03
CA LEU A 45 2.85 -0.82 -3.28
C LEU A 45 1.65 -0.88 -4.23
N ILE A 46 0.99 -2.04 -4.31
CA ILE A 46 -0.24 -2.22 -5.08
C ILE A 46 -1.44 -2.05 -4.15
N VAL A 47 -2.34 -1.14 -4.51
CA VAL A 47 -3.53 -0.78 -3.73
C VAL A 47 -4.78 -1.18 -4.51
N ALA A 48 -5.63 -2.01 -3.89
CA ALA A 48 -6.90 -2.40 -4.48
C ALA A 48 -7.98 -1.33 -4.23
N VAL A 49 -8.82 -1.12 -5.23
CA VAL A 49 -9.95 -0.17 -5.17
C VAL A 49 -11.26 -0.95 -5.17
N THR A 50 -12.17 -0.52 -4.29
CA THR A 50 -13.50 -1.12 -4.16
C THR A 50 -14.50 -0.05 -3.73
N GLU A 51 -15.74 -0.20 -4.19
CA GLU A 51 -16.88 0.64 -3.80
C GLU A 51 -17.26 0.49 -2.31
N GLN A 52 -16.70 -0.52 -1.63
CA GLN A 52 -16.91 -0.74 -0.19
C GLN A 52 -16.15 0.27 0.69
N ASN A 53 -15.20 1.03 0.12
CA ASN A 53 -14.43 2.02 0.87
C ASN A 53 -15.15 3.37 0.95
N THR A 54 -15.21 3.93 2.14
CA THR A 54 -15.73 5.28 2.38
C THR A 54 -14.63 6.32 2.20
N LYS A 55 -15.01 7.60 2.10
CA LYS A 55 -14.03 8.71 2.10
C LYS A 55 -13.15 8.72 3.34
N ALA A 56 -13.71 8.43 4.51
CA ALA A 56 -12.94 8.33 5.75
C ALA A 56 -11.89 7.20 5.72
N HIS A 57 -12.16 6.08 5.04
CA HIS A 57 -11.16 5.03 4.86
C HIS A 57 -10.00 5.52 3.99
N MET A 58 -10.29 6.27 2.92
CA MET A 58 -9.27 6.87 2.05
C MET A 58 -8.45 7.92 2.79
N ASP A 59 -9.10 8.81 3.55
CA ASP A 59 -8.41 9.84 4.34
C ASP A 59 -7.48 9.20 5.40
N ARG A 60 -7.93 8.10 6.04
CA ARG A 60 -7.10 7.33 6.98
C ARG A 60 -5.91 6.66 6.29
N LEU A 61 -6.10 6.12 5.08
CA LEU A 61 -5.00 5.56 4.28
C LEU A 61 -3.96 6.63 3.94
N CYS A 62 -4.39 7.79 3.44
CA CYS A 62 -3.49 8.91 3.12
C CYS A 62 -2.69 9.37 4.34
N SER A 63 -3.38 9.62 5.46
CA SER A 63 -2.73 10.07 6.71
C SER A 63 -1.73 9.05 7.23
N ALA A 64 -2.07 7.76 7.17
CA ALA A 64 -1.20 6.69 7.61
C ALA A 64 0.02 6.52 6.68
N LEU A 65 -0.14 6.70 5.37
CA LEU A 65 0.97 6.71 4.43
C LEU A 65 1.90 7.91 4.68
N GLU A 66 1.36 9.11 4.87
CA GLU A 66 2.17 10.30 5.18
C GLU A 66 3.01 10.14 6.46
N ALA A 67 2.45 9.56 7.53
CA ALA A 67 3.17 9.27 8.77
C ALA A 67 4.04 8.00 8.69
N GLY A 68 3.73 7.12 7.74
CA GLY A 68 4.32 5.81 7.54
C GLY A 68 5.60 5.84 6.70
N LEU A 69 5.65 6.75 5.73
CA LEU A 69 6.76 7.03 4.82
C LEU A 69 7.94 7.72 5.52
#